data_AF-A0A7X7TNT7-F1
#
_entry.id   AF-A0A7X7TNT7-F1
#
_cell.length_a   1.000
_cell.length_b   1.000
_cell.length_c   1.000
_cell.angle_alpha   90.00
_cell.angle_beta   90.00
_cell.angle_gamma   90.00
#
_symmetry.space_group_name_H-M   'P 1'
#
loop_
_entity.id
_entity.type
_entity.pdbx_description
1 polymer ?
#
loop_
_entity_poly.entity_id
_entity_poly.type
_entity_poly.pdbx_seq_one_letter_code
_entity_poly.pdbx_strand_id
1 'polypeptide(L)'
;MNNNFRFSIFLSLLLISNFAFEVFSREKKNNDLENQYFVAAYIWPSCHHDERFGDMLWPEGIGEWEVIKKGTPRFEGHYQPRLPLWGYEMDNDPKVVEKWIDTAVDHGVNVFVYDWYWFDGGPFLESALNDGFLKAKNNSKMQFYIMWANHDVKRNYWNVHKFKDDDSLLWDGAVDWENFKIIVDRVIDRYFKRPNYFKIDGKPVFSIFSIENLMESFGGSVEETRKALDYFREKVKQAGFPDLHIQWNQGGGSVMSRDAAARFSQKVKDMGFNSVAMYNMGGLDEDYLVYGANSLKIRAQLDSILNVPVFPCVSIGWDDTPRFPA
;
A
#
# COMPACT_ATOMS: atom_id res chain seq x y z
N MET A 1 -27.34 60.07 20.59
CA MET A 1 -26.09 59.68 19.89
C MET A 1 -25.28 58.55 20.56
N ASN A 2 -25.72 57.91 21.66
CA ASN A 2 -24.88 56.95 22.41
C ASN A 2 -25.16 55.44 22.21
N ASN A 3 -26.21 55.03 21.50
CA ASN A 3 -26.52 53.59 21.33
C ASN A 3 -25.82 52.93 20.13
N ASN A 4 -25.59 53.66 19.03
CA ASN A 4 -24.96 53.09 17.84
C ASN A 4 -23.47 52.78 18.06
N PHE A 5 -22.78 53.56 18.89
CA PHE A 5 -21.36 53.37 19.17
C PHE A 5 -21.10 52.10 20.02
N ARG A 6 -21.98 51.82 20.99
CA ARG A 6 -21.89 50.60 21.83
C ARG A 6 -22.19 49.33 21.03
N PHE A 7 -23.11 49.39 20.07
CA PHE A 7 -23.45 48.26 19.21
C PHE A 7 -22.32 47.91 18.24
N SER A 8 -21.68 48.92 17.63
CA SER A 8 -20.52 48.71 16.75
C SER A 8 -19.30 48.14 17.46
N ILE A 9 -19.04 48.52 18.72
CA ILE A 9 -17.96 47.95 19.54
C ILE A 9 -18.24 46.48 19.89
N PHE A 10 -19.48 46.14 20.23
CA PHE A 10 -19.86 44.75 20.52
C PHE A 10 -19.73 43.84 19.29
N LEU A 11 -20.13 44.32 18.11
CA LEU A 11 -20.06 43.55 16.87
C LEU A 11 -18.61 43.32 16.42
N SER A 12 -17.74 44.32 16.61
CA SER A 12 -16.31 44.20 16.29
C SER A 12 -15.57 43.29 17.27
N LEU A 13 -15.91 43.29 18.57
CA LEU A 13 -15.38 42.33 19.54
C LEU A 13 -15.79 40.88 19.24
N LEU A 14 -17.04 40.65 18.80
CA LEU A 14 -17.53 39.34 18.36
C LEU A 14 -16.84 38.83 17.08
N LEU A 15 -16.57 39.72 16.13
CA LEU A 15 -15.83 39.38 14.91
C LEU A 15 -14.36 39.05 15.21
N ILE A 16 -13.72 39.83 16.09
CA ILE A 16 -12.34 39.56 16.53
C ILE A 16 -12.27 38.25 17.32
N SER A 17 -13.25 37.94 18.17
CA SER A 17 -13.27 36.68 18.92
C SER A 17 -13.48 35.46 18.03
N ASN A 18 -14.36 35.55 17.01
CA ASN A 18 -14.56 34.46 16.05
C ASN A 18 -13.32 34.24 15.17
N PHE A 19 -12.68 35.33 14.71
CA PHE A 19 -11.46 35.24 13.93
C PHE A 19 -10.30 34.67 14.76
N ALA A 20 -10.14 35.11 16.01
CA ALA A 20 -9.15 34.56 16.92
C ALA A 20 -9.39 33.07 17.22
N PHE A 21 -10.65 32.65 17.37
CA PHE A 21 -11.01 31.24 17.58
C PHE A 21 -10.72 30.37 16.35
N GLU A 22 -11.02 30.87 15.14
CA GLU A 22 -10.68 30.17 13.89
C GLU A 22 -9.16 30.05 13.70
N VAL A 23 -8.40 31.10 13.99
CA VAL A 23 -6.93 31.07 13.93
C VAL A 23 -6.37 30.08 14.94
N PHE A 24 -6.84 30.11 16.19
CA PHE A 24 -6.41 29.17 17.23
C PHE A 24 -6.78 27.71 16.89
N SER A 25 -7.98 27.48 16.36
CA SER A 25 -8.41 26.14 15.93
C SER A 25 -7.57 25.62 14.76
N ARG A 26 -7.14 26.52 13.86
CA ARG A 26 -6.31 26.16 12.71
C ARG A 26 -4.86 25.90 13.11
N GLU A 27 -4.31 26.70 14.04
CA GLU A 27 -2.98 26.46 14.63
C GLU A 27 -2.95 25.17 15.44
N LYS A 28 -3.97 24.88 16.26
CA LYS A 28 -4.04 23.62 17.01
C LYS A 28 -4.12 22.40 16.09
N LYS A 29 -4.95 22.48 15.04
CA LYS A 29 -5.07 21.40 14.04
C LYS A 29 -3.78 21.21 13.23
N ASN A 30 -3.03 22.28 12.97
CA ASN A 30 -1.71 22.22 12.33
C ASN A 30 -0.65 21.62 13.27
N ASN A 31 -0.64 21.97 14.57
CA ASN A 31 0.28 21.39 15.55
C ASN A 31 -0.01 19.90 15.84
N ASP A 32 -1.27 19.48 15.80
CA ASP A 32 -1.66 18.06 15.93
C ASP A 32 -1.22 17.25 14.68
N LEU A 33 -1.18 17.88 13.50
CA LEU A 33 -0.65 17.28 12.26
C LEU A 33 0.89 17.23 12.25
N GLU A 34 1.57 18.22 12.85
CA GLU A 34 3.04 18.29 12.93
C GLU A 34 3.67 17.19 13.80
N ASN A 35 2.91 16.60 14.73
CA ASN A 35 3.34 15.51 15.62
C ASN A 35 2.74 14.14 15.27
N GLN A 36 2.06 14.01 14.11
CA GLN A 36 1.38 12.77 13.76
C GLN A 36 2.32 11.86 12.95
N TYR A 37 2.69 10.71 13.51
CA TYR A 37 3.35 9.65 12.75
C TYR A 37 2.33 8.93 11.87
N PHE A 38 2.73 8.63 10.63
CA PHE A 38 1.99 7.69 9.80
C PHE A 38 2.51 6.28 10.05
N VAL A 39 1.63 5.40 10.51
CA VAL A 39 1.92 3.98 10.69
C VAL A 39 1.02 3.23 9.72
N ALA A 40 1.66 2.63 8.73
CA ALA A 40 0.98 1.96 7.63
C ALA A 40 0.99 0.44 7.79
N ALA A 41 -0.09 -0.22 7.39
CA ALA A 41 -0.19 -1.67 7.31
C ALA A 41 -0.54 -2.10 5.88
N TYR A 42 0.17 -3.09 5.35
CA TYR A 42 -0.17 -3.73 4.07
C TYR A 42 -1.40 -4.61 4.23
N ILE A 43 -2.34 -4.47 3.28
CA ILE A 43 -3.58 -5.24 3.23
C ILE A 43 -3.54 -6.15 2.01
N TRP A 44 -3.52 -7.45 2.29
CA TRP A 44 -3.60 -8.52 1.30
C TRP A 44 -5.08 -8.81 0.98
N PRO A 45 -5.57 -8.53 -0.25
CA PRO A 45 -7.00 -8.50 -0.56
C PRO A 45 -7.56 -9.83 -1.09
N SER A 46 -7.03 -10.98 -0.70
CA SER A 46 -7.41 -12.26 -1.35
C SER A 46 -8.48 -13.07 -0.61
N CYS A 47 -9.01 -12.55 0.49
CA CYS A 47 -9.90 -13.27 1.39
C CYS A 47 -11.38 -13.05 1.04
N HIS A 48 -11.72 -13.19 -0.24
CA HIS A 48 -13.09 -13.13 -0.79
C HIS A 48 -13.14 -13.87 -2.14
N HIS A 49 -14.35 -14.07 -2.67
CA HIS A 49 -14.52 -14.55 -4.05
C HIS A 49 -14.39 -13.40 -5.05
N ASP A 50 -13.40 -13.49 -5.94
CA ASP A 50 -13.23 -12.56 -7.08
C ASP A 50 -13.99 -13.07 -8.32
N GLU A 51 -14.75 -12.19 -8.97
CA GLU A 51 -15.62 -12.56 -10.09
C GLU A 51 -14.88 -12.98 -11.37
N ARG A 52 -13.62 -12.54 -11.57
CA ARG A 52 -12.86 -12.86 -12.79
C ARG A 52 -12.13 -14.18 -12.69
N PHE A 53 -11.42 -14.38 -11.58
CA PHE A 53 -10.52 -15.53 -11.42
C PHE A 53 -10.77 -16.36 -10.16
N GLY A 54 -11.77 -16.03 -9.35
CA GLY A 54 -12.11 -16.74 -8.11
C GLY A 54 -12.41 -18.22 -8.34
N ASP A 55 -13.29 -18.57 -9.29
CA ASP A 55 -13.60 -19.98 -9.61
C ASP A 55 -12.37 -20.77 -10.08
N MET A 56 -11.46 -20.08 -10.78
CA MET A 56 -10.23 -20.66 -11.28
C MET A 56 -9.21 -20.86 -10.15
N LEU A 57 -9.05 -19.91 -9.23
CA LEU A 57 -8.08 -20.00 -8.14
C LEU A 57 -8.61 -20.76 -6.93
N TRP A 58 -9.77 -20.38 -6.40
CA TRP A 58 -10.35 -20.84 -5.14
C TRP A 58 -11.83 -21.24 -5.34
N PRO A 59 -12.10 -22.45 -5.88
CA PRO A 59 -13.44 -22.90 -6.25
C PRO A 59 -14.40 -23.04 -5.06
N GLU A 60 -13.92 -23.00 -3.81
CA GLU A 60 -14.78 -22.99 -2.62
C GLU A 60 -15.49 -21.63 -2.41
N GLY A 61 -15.16 -20.59 -3.18
CA GLY A 61 -15.84 -19.30 -3.13
C GLY A 61 -15.53 -18.47 -1.89
N ILE A 62 -14.45 -18.78 -1.18
CA ILE A 62 -14.01 -18.09 0.04
C ILE A 62 -12.63 -17.43 -0.12
N GLY A 63 -12.15 -17.32 -1.36
CA GLY A 63 -10.82 -16.82 -1.66
C GLY A 63 -9.72 -17.67 -1.03
N GLU A 64 -8.63 -17.01 -0.65
CA GLU A 64 -7.46 -17.66 -0.08
C GLU A 64 -7.69 -18.35 1.27
N TRP A 65 -8.82 -18.09 1.93
CA TRP A 65 -9.22 -18.88 3.10
C TRP A 65 -9.26 -20.38 2.79
N GLU A 66 -9.51 -20.78 1.55
CA GLU A 66 -9.42 -22.16 1.11
C GLU A 66 -8.02 -22.76 1.38
N VAL A 67 -6.96 -22.02 1.05
CA VAL A 67 -5.56 -22.46 1.25
C VAL A 67 -5.18 -22.35 2.72
N ILE A 68 -5.52 -21.24 3.37
CA ILE A 68 -5.18 -20.99 4.78
C ILE A 68 -5.78 -22.06 5.70
N LYS A 69 -7.03 -22.49 5.45
CA LYS A 69 -7.68 -23.57 6.23
C LYS A 69 -7.05 -24.94 6.05
N LYS A 70 -6.34 -25.16 4.92
CA LYS A 70 -5.67 -26.43 4.61
C LYS A 70 -4.24 -26.48 5.15
N GLY A 71 -3.74 -25.38 5.72
CA GLY A 71 -2.40 -25.32 6.29
C GLY A 71 -2.22 -26.30 7.45
N THR A 72 -1.02 -26.88 7.55
CA THR A 72 -0.67 -27.83 8.61
C THR A 72 0.70 -27.51 9.20
N PRO A 73 0.95 -27.87 10.48
CA PRO A 73 2.28 -27.83 11.08
C PRO A 73 3.30 -28.60 10.23
N ARG A 74 4.51 -28.03 10.04
CA ARG A 74 5.60 -28.68 9.30
C ARG A 74 6.39 -29.68 10.13
N PHE A 75 6.37 -29.49 11.44
CA PHE A 75 7.02 -30.34 12.41
C PHE A 75 6.25 -30.26 13.73
N GLU A 76 6.51 -31.21 14.62
CA GLU A 76 5.89 -31.23 15.95
C GLU A 76 6.27 -29.96 16.74
N GLY A 77 5.27 -29.25 17.27
CA GLY A 77 5.47 -27.99 17.97
C GLY A 77 5.58 -26.76 17.06
N HIS A 78 5.40 -26.90 15.75
CA HIS A 78 5.33 -25.75 14.85
C HIS A 78 4.17 -24.83 15.22
N TYR A 79 4.44 -23.54 15.45
CA TYR A 79 3.43 -22.58 15.89
C TYR A 79 2.49 -22.12 14.75
N GLN A 80 2.80 -22.50 13.51
CA GLN A 80 1.95 -22.29 12.35
C GLN A 80 1.20 -23.58 11.97
N PRO A 81 0.00 -23.47 11.37
CA PRO A 81 -0.67 -22.23 10.98
C PRO A 81 -1.30 -21.49 12.17
N ARG A 82 -1.18 -20.16 12.17
CA ARG A 82 -1.95 -19.30 13.07
C ARG A 82 -3.39 -19.18 12.56
N LEU A 83 -4.35 -19.28 13.49
CA LEU A 83 -5.77 -19.12 13.18
C LEU A 83 -6.22 -17.67 13.45
N PRO A 84 -7.01 -17.05 12.56
CA PRO A 84 -7.49 -15.70 12.77
C PRO A 84 -8.47 -15.64 13.95
N LEU A 85 -8.25 -14.71 14.88
CA LEU A 85 -9.08 -14.55 16.09
C LEU A 85 -10.57 -14.31 15.76
N TRP A 86 -10.84 -13.62 14.66
CA TRP A 86 -12.20 -13.31 14.21
C TRP A 86 -12.77 -14.31 13.20
N GLY A 87 -12.09 -15.44 13.00
CA GLY A 87 -12.46 -16.40 11.98
C GLY A 87 -12.15 -15.92 10.56
N TYR A 88 -12.77 -16.60 9.60
CA TYR A 88 -12.48 -16.48 8.16
C TYR A 88 -13.49 -15.54 7.48
N GLU A 89 -13.48 -14.28 7.90
CA GLU A 89 -14.37 -13.24 7.41
C GLU A 89 -13.95 -12.73 6.01
N MET A 90 -14.91 -12.28 5.21
CA MET A 90 -14.63 -11.81 3.86
C MET A 90 -14.15 -10.35 3.89
N ASP A 91 -13.02 -10.07 3.24
CA ASP A 91 -12.39 -8.73 3.24
C ASP A 91 -13.08 -7.72 2.31
N ASN A 92 -14.07 -8.16 1.52
CA ASN A 92 -14.97 -7.32 0.75
C ASN A 92 -16.31 -7.02 1.44
N ASP A 93 -16.52 -7.50 2.68
CA ASP A 93 -17.65 -7.09 3.52
C ASP A 93 -17.29 -5.79 4.29
N PRO A 94 -18.01 -4.67 4.07
CA PRO A 94 -17.72 -3.42 4.76
C PRO A 94 -17.84 -3.51 6.28
N LYS A 95 -18.66 -4.41 6.85
CA LYS A 95 -18.75 -4.58 8.31
C LYS A 95 -17.51 -5.26 8.89
N VAL A 96 -16.89 -6.16 8.13
CA VAL A 96 -15.63 -6.79 8.50
C VAL A 96 -14.52 -5.74 8.51
N VAL A 97 -14.46 -4.94 7.44
CA VAL A 97 -13.45 -3.86 7.33
C VAL A 97 -13.70 -2.74 8.35
N GLU A 98 -14.95 -2.45 8.73
CA GLU A 98 -15.26 -1.53 9.84
C GLU A 98 -14.53 -1.93 11.13
N LYS A 99 -14.57 -3.22 11.48
CA LYS A 99 -13.86 -3.76 12.65
C LYS A 99 -12.33 -3.69 12.50
N TRP A 100 -11.81 -3.91 11.29
CA TRP A 100 -10.38 -3.76 11.00
C TRP A 100 -9.92 -2.32 11.21
N ILE A 101 -10.69 -1.34 10.71
CA ILE A 101 -10.41 0.09 10.86
C ILE A 101 -10.41 0.48 12.33
N ASP A 102 -11.45 0.14 13.09
CA ASP A 102 -11.54 0.52 14.51
C ASP A 102 -10.37 -0.08 15.31
N THR A 103 -10.05 -1.36 15.07
CA THR A 103 -8.93 -2.03 15.75
C THR A 103 -7.58 -1.43 15.37
N ALA A 104 -7.35 -1.17 14.09
CA ALA A 104 -6.12 -0.55 13.60
C ALA A 104 -5.90 0.82 14.24
N VAL A 105 -6.93 1.67 14.26
CA VAL A 105 -6.87 3.01 14.85
C VAL A 105 -6.64 2.93 16.37
N ASP A 106 -7.31 2.03 17.08
CA ASP A 106 -7.14 1.82 18.53
C ASP A 106 -5.71 1.37 18.89
N HIS A 107 -4.97 0.80 17.93
CA HIS A 107 -3.58 0.39 18.07
C HIS A 107 -2.57 1.30 17.34
N GLY A 108 -3.00 2.48 16.86
CA GLY A 108 -2.11 3.49 16.30
C GLY A 108 -1.72 3.28 14.83
N VAL A 109 -2.29 2.30 14.13
CA VAL A 109 -2.20 2.17 12.67
C VAL A 109 -3.23 3.10 12.04
N ASN A 110 -2.78 3.99 11.15
CA ASN A 110 -3.62 5.05 10.59
C ASN A 110 -3.55 5.17 9.05
N VAL A 111 -2.79 4.28 8.39
CA VAL A 111 -2.79 4.12 6.93
C VAL A 111 -2.92 2.64 6.54
N PHE A 112 -3.80 2.32 5.60
CA PHE A 112 -3.82 1.03 4.92
C PHE A 112 -3.19 1.14 3.53
N VAL A 113 -2.31 0.19 3.21
CA VAL A 113 -1.69 0.05 1.89
C VAL A 113 -2.28 -1.18 1.23
N TYR A 114 -3.20 -0.98 0.29
CA TYR A 114 -3.81 -2.10 -0.41
C TYR A 114 -2.89 -2.61 -1.50
N ASP A 115 -2.58 -3.90 -1.47
CA ASP A 115 -2.03 -4.58 -2.64
C ASP A 115 -3.08 -4.49 -3.75
N TRP A 116 -2.70 -3.97 -4.91
CA TRP A 116 -3.60 -3.69 -6.02
C TRP A 116 -3.08 -4.36 -7.28
N TYR A 117 -3.92 -5.15 -7.94
CA TYR A 117 -3.52 -6.03 -9.03
C TYR A 117 -4.19 -5.68 -10.35
N TRP A 118 -3.42 -5.86 -11.42
CA TRP A 118 -3.90 -5.78 -12.78
C TRP A 118 -3.31 -6.94 -13.59
N PHE A 119 -4.16 -7.85 -14.05
CA PHE A 119 -3.76 -9.03 -14.81
C PHE A 119 -4.74 -9.26 -15.96
N ASP A 120 -4.20 -9.73 -17.09
CA ASP A 120 -4.93 -10.03 -18.33
C ASP A 120 -5.89 -8.91 -18.73
N GLY A 121 -5.42 -7.67 -18.67
CA GLY A 121 -6.16 -6.49 -19.08
C GLY A 121 -7.29 -6.01 -18.16
N GLY A 122 -7.29 -6.42 -16.89
CA GLY A 122 -8.29 -5.95 -15.93
C GLY A 122 -7.85 -6.01 -14.46
N PRO A 123 -8.63 -5.41 -13.55
CA PRO A 123 -8.35 -5.45 -12.12
C PRO A 123 -8.57 -6.86 -11.55
N PHE A 124 -7.86 -7.21 -10.49
CA PHE A 124 -8.03 -8.46 -9.75
C PHE A 124 -8.04 -8.20 -8.23
N LEU A 125 -8.89 -8.90 -7.47
CA LEU A 125 -9.08 -8.75 -6.00
C LEU A 125 -9.55 -7.36 -5.54
N GLU A 126 -9.95 -6.51 -6.48
CA GLU A 126 -10.19 -5.09 -6.21
C GLU A 126 -11.43 -4.84 -5.32
N SER A 127 -12.29 -5.86 -5.14
CA SER A 127 -13.50 -5.74 -4.34
C SER A 127 -13.22 -5.60 -2.83
N ALA A 128 -12.08 -6.08 -2.32
CA ALA A 128 -11.67 -5.83 -0.93
C ALA A 128 -11.54 -4.32 -0.64
N LEU A 129 -10.96 -3.56 -1.59
CA LEU A 129 -10.87 -2.11 -1.49
C LEU A 129 -12.22 -1.44 -1.83
N ASN A 130 -12.84 -1.80 -2.95
CA ASN A 130 -14.01 -1.10 -3.48
C ASN A 130 -15.29 -1.35 -2.69
N ASP A 131 -15.52 -2.59 -2.27
CA ASP A 131 -16.74 -3.04 -1.62
C ASP A 131 -16.57 -3.20 -0.11
N GLY A 132 -15.36 -3.57 0.34
CA GLY A 132 -15.00 -3.58 1.76
C GLY A 132 -14.69 -2.18 2.28
N PHE A 133 -13.45 -1.72 2.08
CA PHE A 133 -12.95 -0.50 2.71
C PHE A 133 -13.69 0.78 2.31
N LEU A 134 -13.89 1.02 1.02
CA LEU A 134 -14.52 2.26 0.55
C LEU A 134 -16.01 2.37 0.90
N LYS A 135 -16.66 1.27 1.31
CA LYS A 135 -18.05 1.26 1.78
C LYS A 135 -18.17 1.08 3.30
N ALA A 136 -17.09 0.79 4.02
CA ALA A 136 -17.07 0.78 5.47
C ALA A 136 -17.48 2.15 6.03
N LYS A 137 -18.44 2.18 6.97
CA LYS A 137 -19.01 3.45 7.49
C LYS A 137 -17.99 4.34 8.18
N ASN A 138 -16.96 3.75 8.76
CA ASN A 138 -15.90 4.43 9.50
C ASN A 138 -14.62 4.64 8.67
N ASN A 139 -14.64 4.45 7.35
CA ASN A 139 -13.44 4.57 6.51
C ASN A 139 -12.76 5.94 6.57
N SER A 140 -13.49 7.00 6.94
CA SER A 140 -12.92 8.33 7.13
C SER A 140 -11.94 8.42 8.30
N LYS A 141 -11.91 7.42 9.21
CA LYS A 141 -10.93 7.32 10.29
C LYS A 141 -9.55 6.82 9.82
N MET A 142 -9.47 6.24 8.62
CA MET A 142 -8.29 5.56 8.09
C MET A 142 -7.90 6.17 6.76
N GLN A 143 -6.63 6.55 6.61
CA GLN A 143 -6.12 6.91 5.29
C GLN A 143 -5.77 5.64 4.52
N PHE A 144 -5.74 5.72 3.19
CA PHE A 144 -5.31 4.58 2.39
C PHE A 144 -4.58 5.02 1.12
N TYR A 145 -3.72 4.15 0.61
CA TYR A 145 -3.24 4.22 -0.77
C TYR A 145 -3.06 2.82 -1.34
N ILE A 146 -2.73 2.75 -2.62
CA ILE A 146 -2.55 1.47 -3.31
C ILE A 146 -1.08 1.26 -3.67
N MET A 147 -0.66 0.00 -3.58
CA MET A 147 0.57 -0.50 -4.15
C MET A 147 0.24 -1.40 -5.32
N TRP A 148 0.67 -1.03 -6.52
CA TRP A 148 0.57 -1.90 -7.67
C TRP A 148 1.52 -3.09 -7.51
N ALA A 149 0.95 -4.23 -7.17
CA ALA A 149 1.64 -5.49 -6.98
C ALA A 149 1.85 -6.19 -8.33
N ASN A 150 2.63 -5.56 -9.19
CA ASN A 150 2.86 -5.93 -10.60
C ASN A 150 3.90 -7.04 -10.79
N HIS A 151 3.99 -7.99 -9.85
CA HIS A 151 4.88 -9.13 -9.97
C HIS A 151 4.20 -10.28 -10.70
N ASP A 152 5.03 -11.13 -11.32
CA ASP A 152 4.59 -12.38 -11.92
C ASP A 152 4.04 -13.34 -10.87
N VAL A 153 3.02 -14.10 -11.25
CA VAL A 153 2.42 -15.10 -10.39
C VAL A 153 2.62 -16.48 -10.99
N LYS A 154 3.23 -17.38 -10.22
CA LYS A 154 3.29 -18.81 -10.54
C LYS A 154 2.00 -19.52 -10.12
N ARG A 155 1.59 -20.53 -10.90
CA ARG A 155 0.35 -21.31 -10.66
C ARG A 155 0.28 -21.87 -9.24
N ASN A 156 1.29 -22.63 -8.84
CA ASN A 156 1.33 -23.27 -7.52
C ASN A 156 1.36 -22.28 -6.34
N TYR A 157 1.89 -21.07 -6.51
CA TYR A 157 2.13 -20.19 -5.38
C TYR A 157 0.83 -19.70 -4.72
N TRP A 158 -0.20 -19.39 -5.52
CA TRP A 158 -1.47 -18.88 -4.98
C TRP A 158 -2.48 -19.99 -4.62
N ASN A 159 -2.41 -21.16 -5.27
CA ASN A 159 -3.14 -22.35 -4.82
C ASN A 159 -2.40 -23.65 -5.17
N VAL A 160 -1.47 -24.04 -4.31
CA VAL A 160 -0.72 -25.31 -4.41
C VAL A 160 -1.63 -26.53 -4.29
N HIS A 161 -2.78 -26.46 -3.60
CA HIS A 161 -3.68 -27.60 -3.52
C HIS A 161 -4.36 -27.91 -4.87
N LYS A 162 -4.54 -26.88 -5.70
CA LYS A 162 -5.07 -27.01 -7.06
C LYS A 162 -3.97 -27.35 -8.07
N PHE A 163 -2.86 -26.61 -8.05
CA PHE A 163 -1.83 -26.67 -9.09
C PHE A 163 -0.63 -27.57 -8.72
N LYS A 164 -0.55 -28.05 -7.48
CA LYS A 164 0.50 -28.94 -6.99
C LYS A 164 1.89 -28.35 -7.25
N ASP A 165 2.74 -29.07 -7.96
CA ASP A 165 4.12 -28.68 -8.27
C ASP A 165 4.23 -27.85 -9.57
N ASP A 166 3.12 -27.49 -10.22
CA ASP A 166 3.12 -26.66 -11.42
C ASP A 166 3.53 -25.23 -11.08
N ASP A 167 4.80 -24.92 -11.30
CA ASP A 167 5.41 -23.63 -11.04
C ASP A 167 5.47 -22.73 -12.30
N SER A 168 4.73 -23.11 -13.36
CA SER A 168 4.62 -22.30 -14.56
C SER A 168 3.92 -20.97 -14.32
N LEU A 169 4.18 -20.02 -15.21
CA LEU A 169 3.60 -18.68 -15.15
C LEU A 169 2.07 -18.76 -15.30
N LEU A 170 1.35 -18.24 -14.31
CA LEU A 170 -0.10 -18.04 -14.35
C LEU A 170 -0.43 -16.66 -14.91
N TRP A 171 0.25 -15.63 -14.40
CA TRP A 171 0.11 -14.26 -14.88
C TRP A 171 1.47 -13.58 -15.02
N ASP A 172 1.62 -12.90 -16.15
CA ASP A 172 2.65 -11.90 -16.38
C ASP A 172 2.22 -10.57 -15.74
N GLY A 173 3.08 -10.01 -14.90
CA GLY A 173 2.81 -8.74 -14.22
C GLY A 173 3.11 -7.49 -15.06
N ALA A 174 3.80 -7.65 -16.20
CA ALA A 174 4.04 -6.56 -17.13
C ALA A 174 2.76 -6.19 -17.91
N VAL A 175 2.67 -4.92 -18.33
CA VAL A 175 1.54 -4.40 -19.10
C VAL A 175 2.02 -3.62 -20.32
N ASP A 176 1.22 -3.60 -21.37
CA ASP A 176 1.48 -2.71 -22.50
C ASP A 176 1.04 -1.26 -22.22
N TRP A 177 1.37 -0.36 -23.16
CA TRP A 177 0.98 1.05 -23.08
C TRP A 177 -0.53 1.29 -23.08
N GLU A 178 -1.32 0.42 -23.71
CA GLU A 178 -2.78 0.56 -23.74
C GLU A 178 -3.36 0.31 -22.35
N ASN A 179 -2.97 -0.79 -21.73
CA ASN A 179 -3.32 -1.14 -20.36
C ASN A 179 -2.79 -0.13 -19.36
N PHE A 180 -1.55 0.33 -19.50
CA PHE A 180 -0.99 1.33 -18.59
C PHE A 180 -1.82 2.63 -18.57
N LYS A 181 -2.32 3.09 -19.73
CA LYS A 181 -3.21 4.26 -19.80
C LYS A 181 -4.55 4.00 -19.09
N ILE A 182 -5.12 2.81 -19.25
CA ILE A 182 -6.35 2.41 -18.55
C ILE A 182 -6.13 2.39 -17.03
N ILE A 183 -4.98 1.85 -16.57
CA ILE A 183 -4.60 1.83 -15.15
C ILE A 183 -4.50 3.26 -14.62
N VAL A 184 -3.78 4.14 -15.32
CA VAL A 184 -3.60 5.55 -14.93
C VAL A 184 -4.95 6.25 -14.75
N ASP A 185 -5.82 6.17 -15.77
CA ASP A 185 -7.14 6.82 -15.72
C ASP A 185 -7.99 6.23 -14.60
N ARG A 186 -8.01 4.90 -14.46
CA ARG A 186 -8.76 4.20 -13.40
C ARG A 186 -8.32 4.64 -12.01
N VAL A 187 -7.02 4.66 -11.76
CA VAL A 187 -6.47 4.98 -10.43
C VAL A 187 -6.80 6.43 -10.05
N ILE A 188 -6.65 7.37 -10.99
CA ILE A 188 -6.99 8.78 -10.78
C ILE A 188 -8.48 8.92 -10.44
N ASP A 189 -9.36 8.31 -11.24
CA ASP A 189 -10.80 8.50 -11.13
C ASP A 189 -11.42 7.77 -9.93
N ARG A 190 -10.92 6.58 -9.61
CA ARG A 190 -11.49 5.75 -8.53
C ARG A 190 -10.93 6.10 -7.17
N TYR A 191 -9.65 6.46 -7.08
CA TYR A 191 -8.92 6.48 -5.81
C TYR A 191 -8.36 7.85 -5.43
N PHE A 192 -7.61 8.53 -6.31
CA PHE A 192 -6.89 9.75 -5.90
C PHE A 192 -7.81 10.87 -5.40
N LYS A 193 -9.03 10.94 -5.94
CA LYS A 193 -10.07 11.91 -5.57
C LYS A 193 -10.76 11.59 -4.24
N ARG A 194 -10.50 10.43 -3.63
CA ARG A 194 -11.08 10.09 -2.32
C ARG A 194 -10.52 11.01 -1.23
N PRO A 195 -11.37 11.49 -0.30
CA PRO A 195 -10.95 12.46 0.71
C PRO A 195 -9.91 11.88 1.67
N ASN A 196 -9.98 10.58 1.96
CA ASN A 196 -9.04 9.85 2.79
C ASN A 196 -7.92 9.14 2.00
N TYR A 197 -7.76 9.41 0.70
CA TYR A 197 -6.59 8.92 -0.04
C TYR A 197 -5.32 9.60 0.48
N PHE A 198 -4.32 8.81 0.84
CA PHE A 198 -3.07 9.26 1.43
C PHE A 198 -2.26 10.10 0.44
N LYS A 199 -1.75 11.24 0.92
CA LYS A 199 -1.04 12.23 0.11
C LYS A 199 0.16 12.73 0.90
N ILE A 200 1.29 12.93 0.22
CA ILE A 200 2.49 13.60 0.75
C ILE A 200 2.63 14.92 0.00
N ASP A 201 2.69 16.04 0.71
CA ASP A 201 2.70 17.39 0.13
C ASP A 201 1.54 17.64 -0.86
N GLY A 202 0.36 17.09 -0.57
CA GLY A 202 -0.82 17.16 -1.44
C GLY A 202 -0.77 16.27 -2.68
N LYS A 203 0.31 15.50 -2.88
CA LYS A 203 0.49 14.57 -4.02
C LYS A 203 -0.03 13.19 -3.64
N PRO A 204 -0.97 12.58 -4.38
CA PRO A 204 -1.41 11.20 -4.13
C PRO A 204 -0.22 10.24 -4.21
N VAL A 205 -0.13 9.32 -3.25
CA VAL A 205 0.92 8.30 -3.25
C VAL A 205 0.51 7.11 -4.10
N PHE A 206 1.32 6.72 -5.07
CA PHE A 206 1.17 5.48 -5.84
C PHE A 206 2.44 4.65 -5.69
N SER A 207 2.30 3.46 -5.12
CA SER A 207 3.43 2.57 -4.87
C SER A 207 3.51 1.48 -5.95
N ILE A 208 4.72 1.06 -6.32
CA ILE A 208 4.96 0.03 -7.34
C ILE A 208 5.91 -1.01 -6.75
N PHE A 209 5.57 -2.29 -6.84
CA PHE A 209 6.29 -3.38 -6.16
C PHE A 209 7.46 -3.99 -6.97
N SER A 210 7.24 -4.32 -8.25
CA SER A 210 8.26 -4.92 -9.11
C SER A 210 8.76 -3.92 -10.13
N ILE A 211 9.93 -3.33 -9.88
CA ILE A 211 10.51 -2.37 -10.83
C ILE A 211 11.05 -3.05 -12.08
N GLU A 212 11.47 -4.31 -12.00
CA GLU A 212 11.90 -5.06 -13.18
C GLU A 212 10.70 -5.32 -14.12
N ASN A 213 9.56 -5.81 -13.61
CA ASN A 213 8.34 -5.98 -14.43
C ASN A 213 7.79 -4.65 -14.95
N LEU A 214 7.94 -3.57 -14.17
CA LEU A 214 7.63 -2.22 -14.64
C LEU A 214 8.53 -1.85 -15.83
N MET A 215 9.84 -2.14 -15.76
CA MET A 215 10.75 -1.89 -16.86
C MET A 215 10.42 -2.75 -18.08
N GLU A 216 10.08 -4.02 -17.89
CA GLU A 216 9.67 -4.94 -18.98
C GLU A 216 8.44 -4.43 -19.73
N SER A 217 7.47 -3.86 -19.01
CA SER A 217 6.31 -3.16 -19.58
C SER A 217 6.69 -2.07 -20.61
N PHE A 218 7.89 -1.49 -20.46
CA PHE A 218 8.41 -0.43 -21.30
C PHE A 218 9.75 -0.82 -21.97
N GLY A 219 9.84 -2.08 -22.42
CA GLY A 219 10.93 -2.56 -23.26
C GLY A 219 12.27 -2.73 -22.53
N GLY A 220 12.25 -2.91 -21.21
CA GLY A 220 13.43 -3.10 -20.37
C GLY A 220 14.29 -1.84 -20.21
N SER A 221 13.75 -0.65 -20.55
CA SER A 221 14.50 0.60 -20.57
C SER A 221 14.13 1.52 -19.42
N VAL A 222 15.14 2.01 -18.70
CA VAL A 222 14.98 3.06 -17.68
C VAL A 222 14.38 4.33 -18.27
N GLU A 223 14.78 4.70 -19.49
CA GLU A 223 14.31 5.91 -20.16
C GLU A 223 12.82 5.80 -20.56
N GLU A 224 12.41 4.67 -21.14
CA GLU A 224 11.01 4.48 -21.53
C GLU A 224 10.11 4.30 -20.30
N THR A 225 10.60 3.64 -19.26
CA THR A 225 9.91 3.56 -17.97
C THR A 225 9.73 4.96 -17.38
N ARG A 226 10.76 5.81 -17.44
CA ARG A 226 10.65 7.19 -16.99
C ARG A 226 9.59 7.97 -17.76
N LYS A 227 9.50 7.80 -19.09
CA LYS A 227 8.46 8.43 -19.93
C LYS A 227 7.05 8.00 -19.51
N ALA A 228 6.86 6.72 -19.15
CA ALA A 228 5.58 6.23 -18.63
C ALA A 228 5.22 6.84 -17.26
N LEU A 229 6.19 6.92 -16.34
CA LEU A 229 5.98 7.56 -15.04
C LEU A 229 5.69 9.07 -15.19
N ASP A 230 6.35 9.75 -16.14
CA ASP A 230 6.07 11.16 -16.45
C ASP A 230 4.70 11.37 -17.09
N TYR A 231 4.25 10.47 -17.96
CA TYR A 231 2.88 10.46 -18.47
C TYR A 231 1.88 10.37 -17.31
N PHE A 232 2.12 9.50 -16.33
CA PHE A 232 1.25 9.39 -15.16
C PHE A 232 1.23 10.70 -14.36
N ARG A 233 2.40 11.31 -14.11
CA ARG A 233 2.49 12.64 -13.46
C ARG A 233 1.69 13.70 -14.21
N GLU A 234 1.78 13.73 -15.54
CA GLU A 234 1.04 14.66 -16.38
C GLU A 234 -0.48 14.49 -16.19
N LYS A 235 -0.98 13.25 -16.24
CA LYS A 235 -2.40 12.95 -16.03
C LYS A 235 -2.88 13.35 -14.64
N VAL A 236 -2.07 13.11 -13.61
CA VAL A 236 -2.37 13.51 -12.23
C VAL A 236 -2.44 15.03 -12.09
N LYS A 237 -1.54 15.77 -12.75
CA LYS A 237 -1.58 17.24 -12.80
C LYS A 237 -2.82 17.75 -13.54
N GLN A 238 -3.18 17.13 -14.67
CA GLN A 238 -4.41 17.44 -15.41
C GLN A 238 -5.67 17.19 -14.57
N ALA A 239 -5.64 16.21 -13.67
CA ALA A 239 -6.72 15.92 -12.73
C ALA A 239 -6.80 16.89 -11.53
N GLY A 240 -5.91 17.88 -11.45
CA GLY A 240 -5.95 18.97 -10.45
C GLY A 240 -5.06 18.76 -9.23
N PHE A 241 -4.19 17.74 -9.22
CA PHE A 241 -3.21 17.55 -8.14
C PHE A 241 -1.89 18.29 -8.44
N PRO A 242 -1.09 18.66 -7.42
CA PRO A 242 0.20 19.33 -7.64
C PRO A 242 1.21 18.47 -8.43
N ASP A 243 1.26 17.18 -8.12
CA ASP A 243 2.07 16.14 -8.78
C ASP A 243 1.60 14.77 -8.28
N LEU A 244 2.22 13.69 -8.76
CA LEU A 244 2.12 12.34 -8.19
C LEU A 244 3.27 12.09 -7.21
N HIS A 245 3.07 11.31 -6.15
CA HIS A 245 4.16 10.78 -5.32
C HIS A 245 4.36 9.31 -5.67
N ILE A 246 5.40 8.99 -6.44
CA ILE A 246 5.68 7.61 -6.87
C ILE A 246 6.64 6.98 -5.87
N GLN A 247 6.18 5.91 -5.22
CA GLN A 247 6.96 5.17 -4.23
C GLN A 247 7.47 3.86 -4.83
N TRP A 248 8.78 3.68 -4.88
CA TRP A 248 9.37 2.37 -5.10
C TRP A 248 9.08 1.53 -3.85
N ASN A 249 8.47 0.38 -4.01
CA ASN A 249 8.36 -0.62 -2.94
C ASN A 249 8.95 -1.92 -3.45
N GLN A 250 9.63 -2.69 -2.61
CA GLN A 250 10.14 -3.99 -3.02
C GLN A 250 10.18 -4.95 -1.84
N GLY A 251 10.05 -6.24 -2.15
CA GLY A 251 10.34 -7.29 -1.20
C GLY A 251 11.85 -7.53 -1.04
N GLY A 252 12.25 -8.13 0.08
CA GLY A 252 13.59 -8.67 0.25
C GLY A 252 14.69 -7.62 0.38
N GLY A 253 14.62 -6.77 1.40
CA GLY A 253 15.72 -5.88 1.76
C GLY A 253 16.91 -6.65 2.37
N SER A 254 18.09 -6.49 1.76
CA SER A 254 19.38 -6.95 2.31
C SER A 254 20.41 -5.82 2.22
N VAL A 255 21.50 -5.92 2.99
CA VAL A 255 22.61 -4.97 2.86
C VAL A 255 23.25 -5.19 1.50
N MET A 256 23.22 -4.16 0.66
CA MET A 256 23.74 -4.19 -0.69
C MET A 256 25.27 -4.04 -0.69
N SER A 257 25.93 -4.66 -1.68
CA SER A 257 27.31 -4.29 -2.02
C SER A 257 27.36 -2.84 -2.51
N ARG A 258 28.56 -2.22 -2.50
CA ARG A 258 28.73 -0.83 -2.96
C ARG A 258 28.19 -0.62 -4.38
N ASP A 259 28.50 -1.52 -5.30
CA ASP A 259 28.09 -1.39 -6.70
C ASP A 259 26.57 -1.59 -6.86
N ALA A 260 25.97 -2.51 -6.10
CA ALA A 260 24.52 -2.70 -6.09
C ALA A 260 23.80 -1.47 -5.52
N ALA A 261 24.31 -0.91 -4.42
CA ALA A 261 23.78 0.30 -3.81
C ALA A 261 23.86 1.51 -4.76
N ALA A 262 24.99 1.67 -5.47
CA ALA A 262 25.15 2.72 -6.47
C ALA A 262 24.15 2.58 -7.64
N ARG A 263 24.00 1.38 -8.18
CA ARG A 263 23.00 1.11 -9.24
C ARG A 263 21.56 1.34 -8.77
N PHE A 264 21.26 0.93 -7.54
CA PHE A 264 19.94 1.12 -6.95
C PHE A 264 19.60 2.61 -6.79
N SER A 265 20.48 3.40 -6.16
CA SER A 265 20.28 4.85 -6.01
C SER A 265 20.17 5.56 -7.37
N GLN A 266 20.99 5.16 -8.35
CA GLN A 266 20.93 5.69 -9.70
C GLN A 266 19.58 5.37 -10.38
N LYS A 267 19.08 4.13 -10.30
CA LYS A 267 17.75 3.74 -10.80
C LYS A 267 16.63 4.56 -10.15
N VAL A 268 16.67 4.75 -8.82
CA VAL A 268 15.70 5.58 -8.09
C VAL A 268 15.65 7.01 -8.66
N LYS A 269 16.83 7.61 -8.89
CA LYS A 269 16.97 8.95 -9.47
C LYS A 269 16.47 9.02 -10.91
N ASP A 270 16.95 8.13 -11.77
CA ASP A 270 16.70 8.20 -13.22
C ASP A 270 15.23 7.97 -13.56
N MET A 271 14.56 7.06 -12.85
CA MET A 271 13.11 6.85 -12.99
C MET A 271 12.26 7.88 -12.25
N GLY A 272 12.85 8.71 -11.39
CA GLY A 272 12.14 9.81 -10.72
C GLY A 272 11.19 9.38 -9.61
N PHE A 273 11.58 8.36 -8.84
CA PHE A 273 10.84 7.99 -7.64
C PHE A 273 10.96 9.07 -6.56
N ASN A 274 9.90 9.27 -5.78
CA ASN A 274 9.86 10.27 -4.70
C ASN A 274 10.20 9.68 -3.34
N SER A 275 10.16 8.37 -3.19
CA SER A 275 10.50 7.67 -1.96
C SER A 275 10.75 6.19 -2.22
N VAL A 276 11.38 5.53 -1.24
CA VAL A 276 11.52 4.08 -1.20
C VAL A 276 10.82 3.53 0.04
N ALA A 277 10.08 2.45 -0.12
CA ALA A 277 9.54 1.62 0.95
C ALA A 277 10.00 0.17 0.75
N MET A 278 9.81 -0.66 1.77
CA MET A 278 10.06 -2.09 1.69
C MET A 278 8.79 -2.84 2.08
N TYR A 279 8.47 -3.94 1.41
CA TYR A 279 7.37 -4.82 1.79
C TYR A 279 7.80 -5.71 2.95
N ASN A 280 9.04 -6.19 2.90
CA ASN A 280 9.74 -6.88 3.97
C ASN A 280 11.25 -6.55 3.92
N MET A 281 11.93 -6.55 5.06
CA MET A 281 13.38 -6.35 5.17
C MET A 281 14.03 -7.41 6.07
N GLY A 282 15.27 -7.25 6.53
CA GLY A 282 15.86 -8.08 7.60
C GLY A 282 16.46 -9.44 7.21
N GLY A 283 16.19 -9.94 6.00
CA GLY A 283 16.74 -11.20 5.49
C GLY A 283 15.90 -12.44 5.88
N LEU A 284 16.53 -13.62 5.81
CA LEU A 284 15.90 -14.93 6.04
C LEU A 284 16.34 -15.60 7.35
N ASP A 285 16.99 -14.84 8.24
CA ASP A 285 17.39 -15.37 9.54
C ASP A 285 16.15 -15.55 10.43
N GLU A 286 16.03 -16.73 11.04
CA GLU A 286 14.89 -17.09 11.88
C GLU A 286 14.94 -16.41 13.25
N ASP A 287 16.11 -15.94 13.71
CA ASP A 287 16.23 -15.17 14.94
C ASP A 287 15.75 -13.73 14.73
N TYR A 288 14.64 -13.38 15.37
CA TYR A 288 14.02 -12.06 15.27
C TYR A 288 14.95 -10.91 15.70
N LEU A 289 15.86 -11.14 16.65
CA LEU A 289 16.82 -10.12 17.07
C LEU A 289 17.89 -9.89 16.00
N VAL A 290 18.34 -10.95 15.33
CA VAL A 290 19.26 -10.86 14.18
C VAL A 290 18.58 -10.16 13.01
N TYR A 291 17.35 -10.57 12.70
CA TYR A 291 16.49 -9.93 11.70
C TYR A 291 16.32 -8.42 11.97
N GLY A 292 16.03 -8.05 13.22
CA GLY A 292 15.88 -6.64 13.63
C GLY A 292 17.19 -5.86 13.49
N ALA A 293 18.32 -6.42 13.92
CA ALA A 293 19.63 -5.81 13.76
C ALA A 293 20.01 -5.62 12.29
N ASN A 294 19.68 -6.58 11.42
CA ASN A 294 19.87 -6.46 9.98
C ASN A 294 18.99 -5.37 9.37
N SER A 295 17.73 -5.29 9.78
CA SER A 295 16.79 -4.24 9.34
C SER A 295 17.31 -2.84 9.65
N LEU A 296 17.92 -2.63 10.82
CA LEU A 296 18.56 -1.35 11.18
C LEU A 296 19.75 -1.01 10.25
N LYS A 297 20.60 -1.99 9.91
CA LYS A 297 21.72 -1.80 8.99
C LYS A 297 21.24 -1.46 7.57
N ILE A 298 20.21 -2.15 7.10
CA ILE A 298 19.60 -1.90 5.78
C ILE A 298 19.04 -0.48 5.74
N ARG A 299 18.27 -0.08 6.77
CA ARG A 299 17.74 1.28 6.88
C ARG A 299 18.85 2.33 6.84
N ALA A 300 19.92 2.15 7.62
CA ALA A 300 21.04 3.08 7.65
C ALA A 300 21.76 3.18 6.28
N GLN A 301 21.92 2.06 5.57
CA GLN A 301 22.49 2.08 4.23
C GLN A 301 21.58 2.85 3.25
N LEU A 302 20.28 2.57 3.23
CA LEU A 302 19.33 3.25 2.34
C LEU A 302 19.30 4.76 2.60
N ASP A 303 19.26 5.17 3.87
CA ASP A 303 19.31 6.58 4.28
C ASP A 303 20.60 7.28 3.78
N SER A 304 21.73 6.57 3.79
CA SER A 304 23.01 7.13 3.33
C SER A 304 23.16 7.28 1.81
N ILE A 305 22.44 6.48 1.02
CA ILE A 305 22.63 6.42 -0.45
C ILE A 305 21.50 7.09 -1.23
N LEU A 306 20.36 7.38 -0.59
CA LEU A 306 19.19 7.95 -1.24
C LEU A 306 19.02 9.42 -0.89
N ASN A 307 18.68 10.23 -1.90
CA ASN A 307 18.29 11.63 -1.71
C ASN A 307 16.77 11.80 -1.58
N VAL A 308 16.05 10.70 -1.34
CA VAL A 308 14.60 10.63 -1.20
C VAL A 308 14.27 9.90 0.11
N PRO A 309 13.13 10.21 0.76
CA PRO A 309 12.75 9.56 2.01
C PRO A 309 12.62 8.04 1.87
N VAL A 310 13.01 7.36 2.94
CA VAL A 310 12.87 5.91 3.11
C VAL A 310 11.82 5.64 4.19
N PHE A 311 10.81 4.85 3.84
CA PHE A 311 9.78 4.37 4.76
C PHE A 311 10.08 2.92 5.14
N PRO A 312 10.73 2.67 6.30
CA PRO A 312 11.11 1.32 6.69
C PRO A 312 9.88 0.48 7.03
N CYS A 313 9.97 -0.82 6.76
CA CYS A 313 8.97 -1.80 7.19
C CYS A 313 9.45 -2.52 8.46
N VAL A 314 8.52 -2.79 9.36
CA VAL A 314 8.74 -3.62 10.53
C VAL A 314 7.91 -4.88 10.35
N SER A 315 8.57 -6.03 10.15
CA SER A 315 7.90 -7.32 10.17
C SER A 315 7.78 -7.85 11.60
N ILE A 316 6.70 -8.57 11.88
CA ILE A 316 6.49 -9.30 13.14
C ILE A 316 6.80 -10.80 13.02
N GLY A 317 7.36 -11.21 11.87
CA GLY A 317 7.68 -12.60 11.51
C GLY A 317 7.25 -12.91 10.08
N TRP A 318 7.84 -13.95 9.49
CA TRP A 318 7.48 -14.46 8.17
C TRP A 318 7.70 -15.97 8.11
N ASP A 319 6.65 -16.70 7.77
CA ASP A 319 6.69 -18.14 7.50
C ASP A 319 5.49 -18.48 6.61
N ASP A 320 5.77 -18.79 5.34
CA ASP A 320 4.79 -19.16 4.33
C ASP A 320 4.71 -20.69 4.13
N THR A 321 5.52 -21.48 4.84
CA THR A 321 5.55 -22.94 4.72
C THR A 321 4.20 -23.64 4.98
N PRO A 322 3.28 -23.14 5.83
CA PRO A 322 1.96 -23.75 6.01
C PRO A 322 1.08 -23.67 4.76
N ARG A 323 1.41 -22.78 3.82
CA ARG A 323 0.69 -22.66 2.55
C ARG A 323 0.86 -23.91 1.69
N PHE A 324 2.01 -24.57 1.82
CA PHE A 324 2.37 -25.76 1.06
C PHE A 324 2.02 -27.03 1.86
N PRO A 325 1.62 -28.14 1.22
CA PRO A 325 1.44 -29.42 1.91
C PRO A 325 2.73 -29.94 2.54
N ALA A 326 2.60 -30.60 3.70
CA ALA A 326 3.68 -31.17 4.51
C ALA A 326 4.58 -32.14 3.73
#